data_AF-A0A3B8JB83-F1
#
_entry.id   AF-A0A3B8JB83-F1
#
_cell.length_a   1.000
_cell.length_b   1.000
_cell.length_c   1.000
_cell.angle_alpha   90.00
_cell.angle_beta   90.00
_cell.angle_gamma   90.00
#
_symmetry.space_group_name_H-M   'P 1'
#
loop_
_entity.id
_entity.type
_entity.pdbx_description
1 polymer ?
#
loop_
_entity_poly.entity_id
_entity_poly.type
_entity_poly.pdbx_seq_one_letter_code
_entity_poly.pdbx_strand_id
1 'polypeptide(L)' 'MELDFKLQKIIKKEAEYKSTNLGLNLLISRLQRRYSLNPSQAELDNCLREIKAFFEKYANIMKKDVDAIEKL' A
#
# COMPACT_ATOMS: atom_id res chain seq x y z
N MET A 1 -8.00 -0.03 10.56
CA MET A 1 -8.16 1.39 10.94
C MET A 1 -6.82 2.11 11.04
N GLU A 2 -5.77 1.47 11.55
CA GLU A 2 -4.41 2.04 11.55
C GLU A 2 -3.62 1.72 10.27
N LEU A 3 -3.62 0.45 9.83
CA LEU A 3 -2.99 0.02 8.57
C LEU A 3 -3.43 0.86 7.36
N ASP A 4 -4.74 1.11 7.22
CA ASP A 4 -5.30 1.92 6.13
C ASP A 4 -4.70 3.32 6.09
N PHE A 5 -4.56 3.97 7.24
CA PHE A 5 -3.99 5.30 7.33
C PHE A 5 -2.52 5.31 6.92
N LYS A 6 -1.75 4.30 7.33
CA LYS A 6 -0.34 4.14 6.93
C LYS A 6 -0.20 3.87 5.43
N LEU A 7 -1.05 3.00 4.88
CA LEU A 7 -1.11 2.72 3.45
C LEU A 7 -1.49 3.96 2.64
N GLN A 8 -2.42 4.78 3.12
CA GLN A 8 -2.75 6.07 2.48
C GLN A 8 -1.53 6.97 2.41
N LYS A 9 -0.78 7.13 3.50
CA LYS A 9 0.46 7.92 3.52
C LYS A 9 1.49 7.39 2.52
N ILE A 10 1.66 6.06 2.44
CA ILE A 10 2.54 5.43 1.46
C ILE A 10 2.09 5.73 0.03
N ILE A 11 0.80 5.59 -0.28
CA ILE A 11 0.23 5.86 -1.61
C ILE A 11 0.38 7.34 -1.98
N LYS A 12 0.21 8.26 -1.02
CA LYS A 12 0.40 9.70 -1.19
C LYS A 12 1.87 10.14 -1.24
N LYS A 13 2.82 9.22 -1.04
CA LYS A 13 4.26 9.49 -0.86
C LYS A 13 4.58 10.40 0.34
N GLU A 14 3.72 10.41 1.34
CA GLU A 14 3.94 11.10 2.63
C GLU A 14 4.76 10.24 3.61
N ALA A 15 4.86 8.93 3.35
CA ALA A 15 5.71 8.00 4.08
C ALA A 15 6.38 7.04 3.09
N GLU A 16 7.64 6.70 3.34
CA GLU A 16 8.37 5.71 2.56
C GLU A 16 8.29 4.33 3.22
N TYR A 17 8.06 3.31 2.41
CA TYR A 17 8.13 1.92 2.83
C TYR A 17 8.78 1.08 1.73
N LYS A 18 9.75 0.24 2.11
CA LYS A 18 10.44 -0.67 1.20
C LYS A 18 10.41 -2.08 1.76
N SER A 19 9.74 -2.95 1.04
CA SER A 19 9.66 -4.38 1.36
C SER A 19 10.85 -5.14 0.81
N THR A 20 11.13 -6.31 1.38
CA THR A 20 12.00 -7.31 0.75
C THR A 20 11.28 -8.05 -0.39
N ASN A 21 9.95 -7.99 -0.44
CA ASN A 21 9.12 -8.53 -1.52
C ASN A 21 9.08 -7.56 -2.71
N LEU A 22 9.66 -7.98 -3.83
CA LEU A 22 9.66 -7.17 -5.07
C LEU A 22 8.25 -6.86 -5.58
N GLY A 23 7.33 -7.83 -5.49
CA GLY A 23 5.93 -7.64 -5.93
C GLY A 23 5.22 -6.53 -5.17
N LEU A 24 5.45 -6.44 -3.85
CA LEU A 24 4.89 -5.36 -3.04
C LEU A 24 5.49 -3.99 -3.41
N ASN A 25 6.81 -3.91 -3.63
CA ASN A 25 7.46 -2.66 -4.05
C ASN A 25 6.95 -2.16 -5.41
N LEU A 26 6.77 -3.06 -6.37
CA LEU A 26 6.21 -2.73 -7.68
C LEU A 26 4.75 -2.29 -7.59
N LEU A 27 3.96 -2.96 -6.74
CA LEU A 27 2.58 -2.58 -6.47
C LEU A 27 2.51 -1.17 -5.90
N ILE A 28 3.25 -0.88 -4.82
CA ILE A 28 3.30 0.45 -4.20
C ILE A 28 3.67 1.53 -5.23
N SER A 29 4.72 1.30 -6.02
CA SER A 29 5.17 2.24 -7.05
C SER A 29 4.08 2.53 -8.09
N ARG A 30 3.35 1.50 -8.51
CA ARG A 30 2.23 1.64 -9.46
C ARG A 30 1.06 2.41 -8.84
N LEU A 31 0.70 2.12 -7.59
CA LEU A 31 -0.40 2.81 -6.88
C LEU A 31 -0.09 4.29 -6.65
N GLN A 32 1.14 4.60 -6.21
CA GLN A 32 1.63 5.97 -6.07
C GLN A 32 1.55 6.74 -7.39
N ARG A 33 1.98 6.13 -8.50
CA ARG A 33 1.86 6.74 -9.83
C ARG A 33 0.40 6.97 -10.20
N ARG A 34 -0.47 5.98 -10.01
CA ARG A 34 -1.89 6.07 -10.35
C ARG A 34 -2.60 7.20 -9.58
N TYR A 35 -2.38 7.28 -8.26
CA TYR A 35 -2.90 8.36 -7.44
C TYR A 35 -2.31 9.72 -7.84
N SER A 36 -1.02 9.81 -8.14
CA SER A 36 -0.41 11.09 -8.56
C SER A 36 -0.99 11.65 -9.86
N LEU A 37 -1.49 10.79 -10.75
CA LEU A 37 -2.15 11.19 -11.99
C LEU A 37 -3.62 11.58 -11.81
N ASN A 38 -4.26 11.09 -10.74
CA ASN A 38 -5.66 11.37 -10.42
C ASN A 38 -5.87 11.40 -8.89
N PRO A 39 -5.47 12.49 -8.20
CA PRO A 39 -5.50 12.57 -6.74
C PRO A 39 -6.91 12.83 -6.23
N SER A 40 -7.78 11.82 -6.34
CA SER A 40 -9.16 11.84 -5.84
C SER A 40 -9.34 10.83 -4.73
N GLN A 41 -10.34 11.04 -3.86
CA GLN A 41 -10.66 10.09 -2.81
C GLN A 41 -11.08 8.73 -3.39
N ALA A 42 -11.84 8.73 -4.49
CA ALA A 42 -12.23 7.49 -5.18
C ALA A 42 -11.02 6.69 -5.68
N GLU A 43 -10.00 7.37 -6.22
CA GLU A 43 -8.78 6.71 -6.66
C GLU A 43 -7.95 6.17 -5.49
N LEU A 44 -7.89 6.91 -4.39
CA LEU A 44 -7.24 6.45 -3.15
C LEU A 44 -7.92 5.18 -2.61
N ASP A 45 -9.26 5.16 -2.58
CA ASP A 45 -10.02 4.00 -2.11
C ASP A 45 -9.80 2.78 -3.01
N ASN A 46 -9.69 2.97 -4.32
CA ASN A 46 -9.34 1.90 -5.27
C ASN A 46 -7.92 1.38 -5.01
N CYS A 47 -6.94 2.27 -4.77
CA CYS A 47 -5.58 1.87 -4.42
C CYS A 47 -5.54 1.07 -3.11
N LEU A 48 -6.29 1.50 -2.09
CA LEU A 48 -6.39 0.79 -0.81
C LEU A 48 -7.02 -0.59 -0.97
N ARG A 49 -8.09 -0.72 -1.77
CA ARG A 49 -8.71 -2.01 -2.05
C ARG A 49 -7.73 -2.97 -2.71
N GLU A 50 -6.95 -2.48 -3.68
CA GLU A 50 -6.01 -3.30 -4.43
C GLU A 50 -4.83 -3.79 -3.59
N ILE A 51 -4.24 -2.94 -2.75
CA ILE A 51 -3.14 -3.37 -1.87
C ILE A 51 -3.61 -4.35 -0.80
N LYS A 52 -4.84 -4.18 -0.26
CA LYS A 52 -5.43 -5.13 0.67
C LYS A 52 -5.71 -6.48 0.01
N ALA A 53 -6.28 -6.49 -1.20
CA ALA A 53 -6.49 -7.72 -1.97
C ALA A 53 -5.17 -8.45 -2.24
N PHE A 54 -4.08 -7.72 -2.46
CA PHE A 54 -2.74 -8.31 -2.57
C PHE A 54 -2.30 -8.95 -1.25
N PHE A 55 -2.46 -8.27 -0.11
CA PHE A 55 -2.14 -8.83 1.20
C PHE A 55 -2.98 -10.07 1.54
N GLU A 56 -4.29 -10.05 1.25
CA GLU A 56 -5.18 -11.19 1.46
C GLU A 56 -4.76 -12.39 0.59
N LYS A 57 -4.50 -12.15 -0.71
CA LYS A 57 -4.07 -13.20 -1.64
C LYS A 57 -2.75 -13.86 -1.23
N TYR A 58 -1.83 -13.10 -0.63
CA TYR A 58 -0.50 -13.55 -0.25
C TYR A 58 -0.27 -13.53 1.27
N ALA A 59 -1.33 -13.73 2.07
CA ALA A 59 -1.32 -13.55 3.52
C ALA A 59 -0.18 -14.31 4.23
N ASN A 60 0.12 -15.54 3.77
CA ASN A 60 1.18 -16.39 4.32
C ASN A 60 2.57 -15.76 4.28
N ILE A 61 2.85 -14.89 3.30
CA ILE A 61 4.15 -14.24 3.13
C ILE A 61 4.12 -12.75 3.46
N MET A 62 2.93 -12.13 3.50
CA MET A 62 2.76 -10.69 3.72
C MET A 62 2.62 -10.27 5.18
N LYS A 63 2.48 -11.23 6.11
CA LYS A 63 2.32 -10.91 7.53
C LYS A 63 3.40 -9.97 8.07
N LYS A 64 4.68 -10.23 7.73
CA LYS A 64 5.80 -9.38 8.16
C LYS A 64 5.71 -7.96 7.61
N ASP A 65 5.27 -7.81 6.37
CA ASP A 65 5.14 -6.51 5.73
C ASP A 65 3.97 -5.72 6.34
N VAL A 66 2.83 -6.38 6.57
CA VAL A 66 1.67 -5.77 7.25
C VAL A 66 2.07 -5.29 8.65
N ASP A 67 2.68 -6.14 9.47
CA ASP A 67 3.12 -5.79 10.82
C ASP A 67 4.15 -4.64 10.82
N ALA A 68 4.99 -4.54 9.78
CA ALA A 68 5.97 -3.46 9.63
C ALA A 68 5.31 -2.14 9.23
N ILE A 69 4.32 -2.18 8.33
CA ILE A 69 3.59 -0.99 7.90
C ILE A 69 2.73 -0.42 9.03
N GLU A 70 2.14 -1.27 9.88
CA GLU A 70 1.38 -0.82 11.05
C GLU A 70 2.23 -0.04 12.06
N LYS A 71 3.56 -0.24 12.06
CA LYS A 71 4.51 0.41 12.97
C LYS A 71 5.20 1.66 12.42
N LEU A 72 4.94 2.03 11.16
CA LEU A 72 5.28 3.36 10.62
C LEU A 72 4.47 4.44 11.33
#